data_AF-F4KZV5-F1
#
_entry.id   AF-F4KZV5-F1
#
_cell.length_a   1.000
_cell.length_b   1.000
_cell.length_c   1.000
_cell.angle_alpha   90.00
_cell.angle_beta   90.00
_cell.angle_gamma   90.00
#
_symmetry.space_group_name_H-M   'P 1'
#
loop_
_entity.id
_entity.type
_entity.pdbx_description
1 polymer ?
#
loop_
_entity_poly.entity_id
_entity_poly.type
_entity_poly.pdbx_seq_one_letter_code
_entity_poly.pdbx_strand_id
1 'polypeptide(L)'
;MKTRHFLLGLSILGLLSACSPKVVVKPLQNYPARQLYEGLIVFMPSDSIKYTEQEVIGEIRVMDSGTTINCDLETVVDSAKAQALKLGANAIKIYKHKLPNYLGSSCHQISAKALRLSDIKPYEKQIVWDARRRLSIADFKGDTLNRPFQAATCSSFNYKTWGRLIDGYMTLKVETFFDCFCSYFKPDPAAETLLEHEQIHFDISEIYARRFVRQVSSEIKSIEEFNNTGEKIARTVVLDMQKRQDLYDSEVYVDPSKQGAWIEKTQIELQELQEFAPKQLRIRFKTKK
;
A
#
# COMPACT_ATOMS: atom_id res chain seq x y z
N MET A 1 33.10 -23.26 -58.86
CA MET A 1 32.58 -23.76 -57.57
C MET A 1 32.74 -22.66 -56.53
N LYS A 2 31.65 -22.00 -56.10
CA LYS A 2 31.66 -21.00 -55.02
C LYS A 2 30.98 -21.62 -53.80
N THR A 3 31.76 -21.94 -52.77
CA THR A 3 31.30 -22.52 -51.52
C THR A 3 30.58 -21.45 -50.68
N ARG A 4 29.28 -21.63 -50.45
CA ARG A 4 28.49 -20.85 -49.49
C ARG A 4 28.73 -21.40 -48.10
N HIS A 5 29.34 -20.63 -47.21
CA HIS A 5 29.39 -20.96 -45.79
C HIS A 5 28.06 -20.55 -45.14
N PHE A 6 27.27 -21.54 -44.73
CA PHE A 6 26.06 -21.38 -43.95
C PHE A 6 26.47 -21.26 -42.48
N LEU A 7 26.52 -20.03 -41.94
CA LEU A 7 26.68 -19.81 -40.51
C LEU A 7 25.35 -20.11 -39.82
N LEU A 8 25.24 -21.29 -39.22
CA LEU A 8 24.21 -21.56 -38.22
C LEU A 8 24.46 -20.64 -37.01
N GLY A 9 23.73 -19.54 -36.94
CA GLY A 9 23.66 -18.73 -35.73
C GLY A 9 22.97 -19.53 -34.64
N LEU A 10 23.73 -19.97 -33.63
CA LEU A 10 23.17 -20.44 -32.37
C LEU A 10 22.44 -19.26 -31.74
N SER A 11 21.11 -19.26 -31.88
CA SER A 11 20.23 -18.40 -31.10
C SER A 11 20.35 -18.84 -29.64
N ILE A 12 21.26 -18.20 -28.91
CA ILE A 12 21.25 -18.23 -27.45
C ILE A 12 19.98 -17.48 -27.06
N LEU A 13 18.91 -18.24 -26.78
CA LEU A 13 17.76 -17.73 -26.03
C LEU A 13 18.31 -17.24 -24.68
N GLY A 14 18.63 -15.95 -24.62
CA GLY A 14 18.97 -15.28 -23.38
C GLY A 14 17.78 -15.40 -22.45
N LEU A 15 17.93 -16.23 -21.42
CA LEU A 15 17.03 -16.25 -20.27
C LEU A 15 16.95 -14.81 -19.76
N LEU A 16 15.76 -14.21 -19.89
CA LEU A 16 15.46 -12.89 -19.36
C LEU A 16 15.66 -12.95 -17.83
N SER A 17 16.85 -12.56 -17.36
CA SER A 17 17.16 -12.46 -15.95
C SER A 17 16.27 -11.37 -15.36
N ALA A 18 15.20 -11.78 -14.69
CA ALA A 18 14.29 -10.88 -14.01
C ALA A 18 15.08 -10.03 -13.01
N CYS A 19 15.02 -8.71 -13.12
CA CYS A 19 15.69 -7.76 -12.22
C CYS A 19 15.09 -7.72 -10.80
N SER A 20 14.53 -8.84 -10.33
CA SER A 20 13.84 -9.00 -9.04
C SER A 20 14.64 -9.86 -8.07
N PRO A 21 14.49 -9.63 -6.75
CA PRO A 21 15.07 -10.50 -5.74
C PRO A 21 14.64 -11.96 -5.92
N LYS A 22 15.53 -12.90 -5.62
CA LYS A 22 15.20 -14.33 -5.57
C LYS A 22 14.43 -14.62 -4.29
N VAL A 23 13.22 -15.15 -4.41
CA VAL A 23 12.40 -15.53 -3.26
C VAL A 23 12.33 -17.05 -3.13
N VAL A 24 12.68 -17.57 -1.96
CA VAL A 24 12.58 -18.98 -1.59
C VAL A 24 11.54 -19.13 -0.49
N VAL A 25 10.55 -19.99 -0.71
CA VAL A 25 9.46 -20.24 0.23
C VAL A 25 9.49 -21.72 0.62
N LYS A 26 9.40 -21.98 1.93
CA LYS A 26 9.26 -23.32 2.50
C LYS A 26 7.95 -23.37 3.31
N PRO A 27 6.84 -23.84 2.73
CA PRO A 27 5.59 -23.99 3.46
C PRO A 27 5.73 -25.08 4.53
N LEU A 28 5.12 -24.85 5.69
CA LEU A 28 4.92 -25.88 6.73
C LEU A 28 3.46 -26.31 6.80
N GLN A 29 2.55 -25.37 6.53
CA GLN A 29 1.12 -25.60 6.39
C GLN A 29 0.56 -24.71 5.29
N ASN A 30 -0.58 -25.10 4.73
CA ASN A 30 -1.25 -24.36 3.68
C ASN A 30 -2.62 -23.90 4.17
N TYR A 31 -2.81 -22.59 4.25
CA TYR A 31 -4.11 -21.96 4.46
C TYR A 31 -4.58 -21.29 3.16
N PRO A 32 -5.88 -20.98 3.02
CA PRO A 32 -6.36 -20.18 1.90
C PRO A 32 -5.59 -18.87 1.78
N ALA A 33 -5.24 -18.50 0.54
CA ALA A 33 -4.54 -17.26 0.27
C ALA A 33 -5.35 -16.06 0.79
N ARG A 34 -4.64 -15.13 1.42
CA ARG A 34 -5.20 -13.89 1.97
C ARG A 34 -5.01 -12.73 1.02
N GLN A 35 -5.80 -11.70 1.22
CA GLN A 35 -5.73 -10.45 0.47
C GLN A 35 -5.15 -9.34 1.35
N LEU A 36 -4.50 -8.35 0.73
CA LEU A 36 -3.81 -7.30 1.48
C LEU A 36 -4.75 -6.48 2.38
N TYR A 37 -6.00 -6.27 1.96
CA TYR A 37 -7.00 -5.54 2.76
C TYR A 37 -7.39 -6.24 4.06
N GLU A 38 -7.11 -7.54 4.19
CA GLU A 38 -7.36 -8.29 5.41
C GLU A 38 -6.30 -8.07 6.49
N GLY A 39 -5.35 -7.16 6.24
CA GLY A 39 -4.25 -6.83 7.13
C GLY A 39 -3.10 -7.85 7.09
N LEU A 40 -1.87 -7.33 7.17
CA LEU A 40 -0.65 -8.13 7.24
C LEU A 40 0.41 -7.38 8.05
N ILE A 41 0.77 -7.92 9.21
CA ILE A 41 1.72 -7.28 10.12
C ILE A 41 3.15 -7.68 9.78
N VAL A 42 4.07 -6.72 9.79
CA VAL A 42 5.51 -6.98 9.68
C VAL A 42 6.17 -6.72 11.03
N PHE A 43 6.70 -7.77 11.64
CA PHE A 43 7.53 -7.68 12.84
C PHE A 43 9.01 -7.69 12.44
N MET A 44 9.71 -6.59 12.73
CA MET A 44 11.16 -6.45 12.57
C MET A 44 11.89 -7.33 13.61
N PRO A 45 13.20 -7.62 13.45
CA PRO A 45 13.93 -8.50 14.37
C PRO A 45 13.77 -8.14 15.86
N SER A 46 13.80 -6.85 16.19
CA SER A 46 13.63 -6.32 17.55
C SER A 46 12.22 -6.45 18.13
N ASP A 47 11.19 -6.59 17.28
CA ASP A 47 9.81 -6.50 17.73
C ASP A 47 9.40 -7.75 18.52
N SER A 48 8.58 -7.58 19.55
CA SER A 48 8.00 -8.71 20.27
C SER A 48 6.54 -8.88 19.87
N ILE A 49 6.11 -10.14 19.76
CA ILE A 49 4.71 -10.51 19.58
C ILE A 49 4.21 -10.82 20.99
N LYS A 50 3.25 -10.04 21.49
CA LYS A 50 2.68 -10.15 22.84
C LYS A 50 1.17 -10.39 22.76
N TYR A 51 0.60 -11.18 23.66
CA TYR A 51 -0.85 -11.28 23.82
C TYR A 51 -1.63 -11.83 22.60
N THR A 52 -1.01 -12.71 21.80
CA THR A 52 -1.72 -13.46 20.75
C THR A 52 -1.10 -14.83 20.55
N GLU A 53 -1.94 -15.81 20.26
CA GLU A 53 -1.48 -17.13 19.82
C GLU A 53 -0.91 -17.02 18.42
N GLN A 54 0.20 -17.69 18.17
CA GLN A 54 0.87 -17.66 16.88
C GLN A 54 1.18 -19.07 16.40
N GLU A 55 0.94 -19.28 15.12
CA GLU A 55 1.37 -20.46 14.40
C GLU A 55 2.40 -20.08 13.33
N VAL A 56 3.48 -20.86 13.22
CA VAL A 56 4.45 -20.71 12.12
C VAL A 56 4.02 -21.60 10.98
N ILE A 57 3.59 -20.99 9.87
CA ILE A 57 3.03 -21.72 8.72
C ILE A 57 4.00 -21.82 7.55
N GLY A 58 5.15 -21.14 7.62
CA GLY A 58 6.18 -21.24 6.60
C GLY A 58 7.41 -20.40 6.88
N GLU A 59 8.46 -20.63 6.09
CA GLU A 59 9.67 -19.83 6.07
C GLU A 59 9.82 -19.15 4.70
N ILE A 60 10.16 -17.86 4.70
CA ILE A 60 10.37 -17.06 3.50
C ILE A 60 11.76 -16.45 3.56
N ARG A 61 12.54 -16.61 2.48
CA ARG A 61 13.84 -15.98 2.31
C ARG A 61 13.83 -15.17 1.04
N VAL A 62 14.18 -13.89 1.15
CA VAL A 62 14.37 -13.01 0.01
C VAL A 62 15.86 -12.69 -0.06
N MET A 63 16.47 -13.10 -1.18
CA MET A 63 17.90 -13.07 -1.40
C MET A 63 18.20 -12.30 -2.69
N ASP A 64 19.44 -11.86 -2.81
CA ASP A 64 19.92 -11.29 -4.07
C ASP A 64 20.08 -12.38 -5.13
N SER A 65 19.59 -12.12 -6.35
CA SER A 65 19.79 -13.00 -7.51
C SER A 65 21.10 -12.70 -8.26
N GLY A 66 21.83 -11.63 -7.88
CA GLY A 66 23.08 -11.19 -8.52
C GLY A 66 22.86 -10.22 -9.69
N THR A 67 21.61 -10.05 -10.15
CA THR A 67 21.21 -9.10 -11.20
C THR A 67 20.11 -8.14 -10.73
N THR A 68 19.92 -8.01 -9.41
CA THR A 68 18.83 -7.23 -8.82
C THR A 68 19.15 -5.74 -8.81
N ILE A 69 18.21 -4.91 -9.28
CA ILE A 69 18.38 -3.43 -9.32
C ILE A 69 17.52 -2.75 -8.23
N ASN A 70 16.35 -3.33 -7.90
CA ASN A 70 15.43 -2.80 -6.89
C ASN A 70 15.39 -3.74 -5.68
N CYS A 71 16.23 -3.47 -4.69
CA CYS A 71 16.43 -4.36 -3.53
C CYS A 71 16.71 -3.60 -2.23
N ASP A 72 16.11 -2.42 -2.10
CA ASP A 72 15.96 -1.75 -0.81
C ASP A 72 15.13 -2.61 0.17
N LEU A 73 15.16 -2.24 1.45
CA LEU A 73 14.46 -2.99 2.49
C LEU A 73 12.95 -3.12 2.22
N GLU A 74 12.32 -2.07 1.72
CA GLU A 74 10.87 -2.06 1.47
C GLU A 74 10.50 -3.05 0.38
N THR A 75 11.18 -3.02 -0.77
CA THR A 75 10.94 -3.95 -1.89
C THR A 75 11.12 -5.41 -1.45
N VAL A 76 12.13 -5.66 -0.62
CA VAL A 76 12.44 -6.98 -0.09
C VAL A 76 11.36 -7.46 0.91
N VAL A 77 10.88 -6.56 1.76
CA VAL A 77 9.76 -6.83 2.68
C VAL A 77 8.46 -7.07 1.91
N ASP A 78 8.15 -6.27 0.89
CA ASP A 78 6.95 -6.44 0.05
C ASP A 78 6.95 -7.77 -0.70
N SER A 79 8.12 -8.22 -1.18
CA SER A 79 8.28 -9.54 -1.77
C SER A 79 7.95 -10.65 -0.78
N ALA A 80 8.39 -10.53 0.48
CA ALA A 80 8.04 -11.48 1.53
C ALA A 80 6.55 -11.42 1.91
N LYS A 81 5.98 -10.21 2.01
CA LYS A 81 4.54 -10.00 2.27
C LYS A 81 3.68 -10.69 1.22
N ALA A 82 4.02 -10.54 -0.07
CA ALA A 82 3.29 -11.18 -1.16
C ALA A 82 3.30 -12.72 -1.07
N GLN A 83 4.41 -13.33 -0.66
CA GLN A 83 4.45 -14.78 -0.45
C GLN A 83 3.72 -15.20 0.82
N ALA A 84 3.78 -14.41 1.89
CA ALA A 84 3.07 -14.68 3.13
C ALA A 84 1.55 -14.71 2.90
N LEU A 85 1.01 -13.75 2.13
CA LEU A 85 -0.40 -13.73 1.74
C LEU A 85 -0.80 -14.99 0.96
N LYS A 86 0.04 -15.44 0.02
CA LYS A 86 -0.19 -16.70 -0.73
C LYS A 86 -0.23 -17.95 0.15
N LEU A 87 0.54 -17.95 1.24
CA LEU A 87 0.52 -19.03 2.25
C LEU A 87 -0.68 -18.94 3.21
N GLY A 88 -1.43 -17.83 3.17
CA GLY A 88 -2.51 -17.55 4.11
C GLY A 88 -2.06 -16.99 5.46
N ALA A 89 -0.85 -16.42 5.54
CA ALA A 89 -0.34 -15.74 6.72
C ALA A 89 -0.95 -14.34 6.87
N ASN A 90 -1.05 -13.88 8.12
CA ASN A 90 -1.48 -12.52 8.50
C ASN A 90 -0.41 -11.74 9.27
N ALA A 91 0.76 -12.35 9.47
CA ALA A 91 1.96 -11.65 9.88
C ALA A 91 3.22 -12.29 9.29
N ILE A 92 4.30 -11.50 9.23
CA ILE A 92 5.65 -12.01 9.04
C ILE A 92 6.54 -11.56 10.19
N LYS A 93 7.38 -12.47 10.70
CA LYS A 93 8.44 -12.13 11.67
C LYS A 93 9.79 -12.26 10.99
N ILE A 94 10.40 -11.13 10.70
CA ILE A 94 11.78 -11.06 10.21
C ILE A 94 12.68 -11.37 11.39
N TYR A 95 13.51 -12.40 11.26
CA TYR A 95 14.47 -12.79 12.31
C TYR A 95 15.92 -12.60 11.86
N LYS A 96 16.14 -12.39 10.56
CA LYS A 96 17.44 -12.06 9.99
C LYS A 96 17.27 -11.02 8.91
N HIS A 97 18.01 -9.92 9.04
CA HIS A 97 18.18 -8.91 8.01
C HIS A 97 19.68 -8.71 7.78
N LYS A 98 20.14 -8.93 6.55
CA LYS A 98 21.50 -8.66 6.12
C LYS A 98 21.50 -7.39 5.28
N LEU A 99 22.31 -6.41 5.71
CA LEU A 99 22.53 -5.17 4.97
C LEU A 99 23.37 -5.42 3.71
N PRO A 100 23.22 -4.58 2.67
CA PRO A 100 24.18 -4.51 1.58
C PRO A 100 25.61 -4.37 2.12
N ASN A 101 26.57 -5.03 1.49
CA ASN A 101 27.97 -4.92 1.88
C ASN A 101 28.92 -4.88 0.67
N TYR A 102 29.97 -4.07 0.78
CA TYR A 102 30.94 -3.81 -0.31
C TYR A 102 31.70 -5.07 -0.80
N LEU A 103 31.79 -6.11 0.04
CA LEU A 103 32.46 -7.38 -0.27
C LEU A 103 31.49 -8.52 -0.64
N GLY A 104 30.19 -8.24 -0.76
CA GLY A 104 29.17 -9.25 -1.02
C GLY A 104 28.07 -8.76 -1.95
N SER A 105 26.86 -8.58 -1.44
CA SER A 105 25.69 -8.21 -2.24
C SER A 105 25.35 -6.74 -2.02
N SER A 106 24.94 -6.05 -3.08
CA SER A 106 24.44 -4.67 -3.02
C SER A 106 22.98 -4.58 -2.51
N CYS A 107 22.37 -5.71 -2.17
CA CYS A 107 20.95 -5.81 -1.87
C CYS A 107 20.65 -6.18 -0.41
N HIS A 108 19.54 -5.65 0.10
CA HIS A 108 18.99 -6.12 1.37
C HIS A 108 18.55 -7.58 1.21
N GLN A 109 18.79 -8.39 2.24
CA GLN A 109 18.33 -9.78 2.27
C GLN A 109 17.63 -10.04 3.59
N ILE A 110 16.51 -10.75 3.56
CA ILE A 110 15.74 -11.08 4.77
C ILE A 110 15.43 -12.57 4.84
N SER A 111 15.35 -13.07 6.07
CA SER A 111 14.71 -14.34 6.38
C SER A 111 13.62 -14.10 7.41
N ALA A 112 12.43 -14.61 7.10
CA ALA A 112 11.22 -14.37 7.85
C ALA A 112 10.44 -15.66 8.07
N LYS A 113 9.72 -15.71 9.19
CA LYS A 113 8.66 -16.70 9.42
C LYS A 113 7.34 -16.10 8.93
N ALA A 114 6.58 -16.86 8.16
CA ALA A 114 5.19 -16.57 7.86
C ALA A 114 4.33 -17.07 9.03
N LEU A 115 3.53 -16.19 9.60
CA LEU A 115 2.79 -16.44 10.83
C LEU A 115 1.28 -16.31 10.62
N ARG A 116 0.53 -17.11 11.38
CA ARG A 116 -0.90 -16.93 11.59
C ARG A 116 -1.15 -16.58 13.05
N LEU A 117 -1.51 -15.32 13.29
CA LEU A 117 -1.90 -14.79 14.59
C LEU A 117 -3.41 -14.91 14.76
N SER A 118 -3.88 -15.16 15.98
CA SER A 118 -5.31 -15.18 16.29
C SER A 118 -5.96 -13.80 16.15
N ASP A 119 -5.21 -12.74 16.46
CA ASP A 119 -5.62 -11.35 16.26
C ASP A 119 -4.42 -10.47 15.87
N ILE A 120 -4.60 -9.69 14.81
CA ILE A 120 -3.59 -8.76 14.30
C ILE A 120 -3.89 -7.31 14.66
N LYS A 121 -5.13 -6.99 15.05
CA LYS A 121 -5.59 -5.62 15.28
C LYS A 121 -4.70 -4.82 16.22
N PRO A 122 -4.20 -5.37 17.35
CA PRO A 122 -3.32 -4.63 18.26
C PRO A 122 -2.03 -4.12 17.62
N TYR A 123 -1.62 -4.70 16.50
CA TYR A 123 -0.37 -4.38 15.81
C TYR A 123 -0.56 -3.55 14.54
N GLU A 124 -1.79 -3.37 14.07
CA GLU A 124 -2.08 -2.54 12.90
C GLU A 124 -1.74 -1.09 13.24
N LYS A 125 -0.75 -0.53 12.54
CA LYS A 125 -0.39 0.89 12.64
C LYS A 125 -1.18 1.74 11.65
N GLN A 126 -1.42 1.17 10.48
CA GLN A 126 -2.17 1.79 9.40
C GLN A 126 -3.05 0.75 8.73
N ILE A 127 -4.20 1.19 8.22
CA ILE A 127 -5.11 0.39 7.41
C ILE A 127 -5.15 1.00 6.01
N VAL A 128 -4.93 0.18 5.00
CA VAL A 128 -5.07 0.61 3.60
C VAL A 128 -6.54 0.54 3.20
N TRP A 129 -7.02 1.56 2.50
CA TRP A 129 -8.42 1.60 2.07
C TRP A 129 -8.74 0.47 1.09
N ASP A 130 -9.80 -0.28 1.38
CA ASP A 130 -10.44 -1.24 0.47
C ASP A 130 -11.93 -1.27 0.78
N ALA A 131 -12.78 -1.32 -0.24
CA ALA A 131 -14.24 -1.34 -0.09
C ALA A 131 -14.75 -2.49 0.81
N ARG A 132 -13.96 -3.56 0.98
CA ARG A 132 -14.28 -4.73 1.81
C ARG A 132 -13.77 -4.62 3.24
N ARG A 133 -12.89 -3.67 3.56
CA ARG A 133 -12.35 -3.45 4.92
C ARG A 133 -12.87 -2.13 5.48
N ARG A 134 -14.04 -2.22 6.11
CA ARG A 134 -14.62 -1.13 6.91
C ARG A 134 -13.85 -0.96 8.23
N LEU A 135 -13.82 0.26 8.75
CA LEU A 135 -13.27 0.58 10.06
C LEU A 135 -14.11 -0.06 11.17
N SER A 136 -13.46 -0.31 12.29
CA SER A 136 -14.05 -0.76 13.55
C SER A 136 -13.47 0.07 14.68
N ILE A 137 -14.18 0.19 15.81
CA ILE A 137 -13.72 0.98 16.96
C ILE A 137 -12.31 0.55 17.42
N ALA A 138 -11.98 -0.75 17.34
CA ALA A 138 -10.66 -1.28 17.70
C ALA A 138 -9.50 -0.77 16.81
N ASP A 139 -9.81 -0.18 15.66
CA ASP A 139 -8.82 0.40 14.77
C ASP A 139 -8.36 1.79 15.27
N PHE A 140 -9.13 2.46 16.13
CA PHE A 140 -8.83 3.76 16.72
C PHE A 140 -8.02 3.60 18.01
N LYS A 141 -6.70 3.70 17.90
CA LYS A 141 -5.73 3.44 18.98
C LYS A 141 -5.08 4.69 19.56
N GLY A 142 -5.40 5.86 19.01
CA GLY A 142 -4.90 7.14 19.50
C GLY A 142 -5.42 7.48 20.89
N ASP A 143 -4.60 8.21 21.65
CA ASP A 143 -5.00 8.71 22.96
C ASP A 143 -6.16 9.73 22.84
N THR A 144 -7.12 9.59 23.75
CA THR A 144 -8.31 10.42 23.85
C THR A 144 -8.14 11.60 24.81
N LEU A 145 -7.04 11.63 25.58
CA LEU A 145 -6.73 12.70 26.52
C LEU A 145 -6.61 14.05 25.80
N ASN A 146 -7.26 15.08 26.33
CA ASN A 146 -7.25 16.46 25.79
C ASN A 146 -7.73 16.58 24.34
N ARG A 147 -8.55 15.64 23.86
CA ARG A 147 -9.14 15.70 22.53
C ARG A 147 -10.50 16.42 22.54
N PRO A 148 -10.78 17.35 21.61
CA PRO A 148 -12.02 18.14 21.64
C PRO A 148 -13.25 17.37 21.15
N PHE A 149 -13.09 16.44 20.20
CA PHE A 149 -14.21 15.74 19.57
C PHE A 149 -14.43 14.35 20.17
N GLN A 150 -15.55 13.73 19.82
CA GLN A 150 -15.90 12.39 20.31
C GLN A 150 -15.06 11.30 19.63
N ALA A 151 -14.80 11.46 18.33
CA ALA A 151 -13.85 10.66 17.58
C ALA A 151 -13.13 11.57 16.58
N ALA A 152 -12.04 11.06 16.00
CA ALA A 152 -11.43 11.68 14.82
C ALA A 152 -10.68 10.64 13.99
N THR A 153 -10.78 10.80 12.69
CA THR A 153 -10.10 10.00 11.68
C THR A 153 -8.91 10.76 11.11
N CYS A 154 -7.71 10.20 11.29
CA CYS A 154 -6.52 10.63 10.59
C CYS A 154 -6.30 9.75 9.36
N SER A 155 -6.74 10.20 8.19
CA SER A 155 -6.52 9.51 6.92
C SER A 155 -6.01 10.45 5.84
N SER A 156 -5.29 9.89 4.88
CA SER A 156 -4.79 10.60 3.70
C SER A 156 -4.33 9.59 2.66
N PHE A 157 -3.55 10.02 1.67
CA PHE A 157 -2.86 9.14 0.75
C PHE A 157 -1.38 9.49 0.63
N ASN A 158 -0.59 8.48 0.31
CA ASN A 158 0.80 8.64 -0.11
C ASN A 158 0.97 8.14 -1.55
N TYR A 159 2.08 8.48 -2.18
CA TYR A 159 2.40 7.98 -3.51
C TYR A 159 3.89 7.66 -3.66
N LYS A 160 4.18 6.72 -4.55
CA LYS A 160 5.54 6.31 -4.91
C LYS A 160 5.68 6.23 -6.42
N THR A 161 6.87 6.56 -6.91
CA THR A 161 7.21 6.41 -8.32
C THR A 161 8.43 5.52 -8.50
N TRP A 162 8.40 4.70 -9.56
CA TRP A 162 9.57 3.93 -10.00
C TRP A 162 9.51 3.67 -11.50
N GLY A 163 10.67 3.48 -12.13
CA GLY A 163 10.76 3.23 -13.57
C GLY A 163 12.16 3.47 -14.09
N ARG A 164 12.40 3.08 -15.34
CA ARG A 164 13.68 3.33 -16.03
C ARG A 164 13.45 4.34 -17.14
N LEU A 165 14.20 5.44 -17.11
CA LEU A 165 14.23 6.46 -18.17
C LEU A 165 14.53 5.83 -19.54
N ILE A 166 15.45 4.85 -19.58
CA ILE A 166 15.83 4.10 -20.79
C ILE A 166 14.65 3.27 -21.33
N ASP A 167 13.84 2.68 -20.46
CA ASP A 167 12.68 1.86 -20.85
C ASP A 167 11.46 2.72 -21.25
N GLY A 168 11.58 4.05 -21.14
CA GLY A 168 10.55 4.97 -21.58
C GLY A 168 9.28 4.96 -20.71
N TYR A 169 9.36 4.57 -19.43
CA TYR A 169 8.19 4.64 -18.53
C TYR A 169 8.51 4.95 -17.07
N MET A 170 7.50 5.52 -16.38
CA MET A 170 7.41 5.65 -14.93
C MET A 170 6.09 5.02 -14.48
N THR A 171 6.13 4.35 -13.33
CA THR A 171 4.94 3.88 -12.64
C THR A 171 4.71 4.78 -11.44
N LEU A 172 3.48 5.27 -11.29
CA LEU A 172 2.97 5.91 -10.09
C LEU A 172 2.07 4.89 -9.38
N LYS A 173 2.27 4.71 -8.07
CA LYS A 173 1.34 3.97 -7.21
C LYS A 173 0.92 4.88 -6.07
N VAL A 174 -0.37 4.91 -5.80
CA VAL A 174 -1.00 5.72 -4.74
C VAL A 174 -1.67 4.77 -3.75
N GLU A 175 -1.52 5.05 -2.47
CA GLU A 175 -2.11 4.26 -1.39
C GLU A 175 -2.81 5.17 -0.39
N THR A 176 -4.10 4.94 -0.19
CA THR A 176 -4.91 5.63 0.80
C THR A 176 -4.79 4.89 2.12
N PHE A 177 -4.50 5.60 3.19
CA PHE A 177 -4.26 5.02 4.52
C PHE A 177 -5.08 5.71 5.61
N PHE A 178 -5.44 4.93 6.61
CA PHE A 178 -5.96 5.36 7.91
C PHE A 178 -4.89 5.09 8.96
N ASP A 179 -4.51 6.09 9.75
CA ASP A 179 -3.52 5.97 10.82
C ASP A 179 -4.20 5.63 12.15
N CYS A 180 -3.94 4.42 12.65
CA CYS A 180 -4.59 3.91 13.86
C CYS A 180 -4.20 4.69 15.11
N PHE A 181 -2.98 5.24 15.20
CA PHE A 181 -2.47 5.89 16.41
C PHE A 181 -2.70 7.40 16.44
N CYS A 182 -2.94 8.00 15.27
CA CYS A 182 -3.44 9.37 15.18
C CYS A 182 -4.96 9.44 15.40
N SER A 183 -5.69 8.43 14.93
CA SER A 183 -7.15 8.35 15.06
C SER A 183 -7.58 7.86 16.43
N TYR A 184 -8.62 8.46 17.02
CA TYR A 184 -9.11 8.12 18.35
C TYR A 184 -10.64 8.04 18.37
N PHE A 185 -11.17 7.28 19.33
CA PHE A 185 -12.62 7.10 19.50
C PHE A 185 -12.92 7.03 21.00
N LYS A 186 -13.76 7.94 21.50
CA LYS A 186 -14.22 7.94 22.90
C LYS A 186 -15.49 7.10 23.04
N PRO A 187 -15.75 6.51 24.22
CA PRO A 187 -17.01 5.79 24.47
C PRO A 187 -18.22 6.69 24.19
N ASP A 188 -19.11 6.23 23.32
CA ASP A 188 -20.28 6.97 22.85
C ASP A 188 -21.53 6.08 22.81
N PRO A 189 -22.71 6.53 23.27
CA PRO A 189 -23.95 5.74 23.21
C PRO A 189 -24.46 5.49 21.79
N ALA A 190 -24.07 6.32 20.82
CA ALA A 190 -24.36 6.20 19.39
C ALA A 190 -23.11 5.78 18.58
N ALA A 191 -22.28 4.91 19.16
CA ALA A 191 -21.00 4.50 18.59
C ALA A 191 -21.09 3.95 17.15
N GLU A 192 -22.20 3.32 16.77
CA GLU A 192 -22.40 2.82 15.40
C GLU A 192 -22.52 3.97 14.40
N THR A 193 -23.41 4.94 14.65
CA THR A 193 -23.58 6.14 13.81
C THR A 193 -22.31 6.98 13.77
N LEU A 194 -21.62 7.13 14.91
CA LEU A 194 -20.34 7.84 14.95
C LEU A 194 -19.24 7.08 14.19
N LEU A 195 -19.20 5.75 14.24
CA LEU A 195 -18.25 4.97 13.43
C LEU A 195 -18.52 5.13 11.93
N GLU A 196 -19.78 5.20 11.52
CA GLU A 196 -20.15 5.52 10.14
C GLU A 196 -19.71 6.94 9.72
N HIS A 197 -19.81 7.92 10.63
CA HIS A 197 -19.29 9.27 10.41
C HIS A 197 -17.78 9.25 10.13
N GLU A 198 -17.04 8.54 10.97
CA GLU A 198 -15.59 8.39 10.83
C GLU A 198 -15.18 7.60 9.56
N GLN A 199 -15.98 6.62 9.16
CA GLN A 199 -15.76 5.88 7.92
C GLN A 199 -15.88 6.78 6.67
N ILE A 200 -16.77 7.78 6.68
CA ILE A 200 -16.93 8.71 5.56
C ILE A 200 -15.66 9.54 5.36
N HIS A 201 -14.98 9.97 6.43
CA HIS A 201 -13.68 10.65 6.31
C HIS A 201 -12.64 9.79 5.59
N PHE A 202 -12.59 8.49 5.90
CA PHE A 202 -11.69 7.57 5.20
C PHE A 202 -12.07 7.35 3.73
N ASP A 203 -13.37 7.28 3.43
CA ASP A 203 -13.88 7.16 2.05
C ASP A 203 -13.62 8.45 1.24
N ILE A 204 -13.75 9.63 1.85
CA ILE A 204 -13.37 10.92 1.24
C ILE A 204 -11.87 10.90 0.89
N SER A 205 -11.02 10.40 1.78
CA SER A 205 -9.59 10.29 1.51
C SER A 205 -9.29 9.43 0.26
N GLU A 206 -10.03 8.33 0.07
CA GLU A 206 -9.92 7.48 -1.13
C GLU A 206 -10.40 8.20 -2.39
N ILE A 207 -11.53 8.93 -2.33
CA ILE A 207 -12.02 9.74 -3.46
C ILE A 207 -10.91 10.68 -3.94
N TYR A 208 -10.23 11.37 -3.01
CA TYR A 208 -9.20 12.33 -3.37
C TYR A 208 -7.91 11.66 -3.85
N ALA A 209 -7.55 10.48 -3.34
CA ALA A 209 -6.49 9.67 -3.91
C ALA A 209 -6.78 9.30 -5.38
N ARG A 210 -8.02 8.89 -5.70
CA ARG A 210 -8.46 8.61 -7.07
C ARG A 210 -8.46 9.87 -7.94
N ARG A 211 -8.86 11.02 -7.41
CA ARG A 211 -8.80 12.32 -8.12
C ARG A 211 -7.36 12.72 -8.43
N PHE A 212 -6.42 12.49 -7.52
CA PHE A 212 -4.98 12.69 -7.78
C PHE A 212 -4.51 11.84 -8.96
N VAL A 213 -4.83 10.54 -8.95
CA VAL A 213 -4.51 9.62 -10.04
C VAL A 213 -5.12 10.11 -11.36
N ARG A 214 -6.41 10.47 -11.37
CA ARG A 214 -7.09 11.03 -12.55
C ARG A 214 -6.36 12.26 -13.08
N GLN A 215 -6.07 13.23 -12.23
CA GLN A 215 -5.41 14.48 -12.63
C GLN A 215 -4.01 14.24 -13.20
N VAL A 216 -3.21 13.38 -12.55
CA VAL A 216 -1.90 12.99 -13.08
C VAL A 216 -2.03 12.31 -14.44
N SER A 217 -3.01 11.43 -14.62
CA SER A 217 -3.23 10.75 -15.91
C SER A 217 -3.57 11.72 -17.05
N SER A 218 -4.34 12.77 -16.75
CA SER A 218 -4.77 13.76 -17.74
C SER A 218 -3.71 14.82 -18.05
N GLU A 219 -3.00 15.31 -17.03
CA GLU A 219 -2.09 16.45 -17.15
C GLU A 219 -0.65 16.02 -17.46
N ILE A 220 -0.13 15.00 -16.78
CA ILE A 220 1.29 14.66 -16.82
C ILE A 220 1.64 13.79 -18.03
N LYS A 221 2.58 14.27 -18.86
CA LYS A 221 3.06 13.58 -20.06
C LYS A 221 4.51 13.12 -19.99
N SER A 222 5.26 13.52 -18.95
CA SER A 222 6.67 13.14 -18.79
C SER A 222 7.11 13.00 -17.33
N ILE A 223 8.25 12.32 -17.10
CA ILE A 223 8.91 12.29 -15.77
C ILE A 223 9.29 13.70 -15.34
N GLU A 224 9.83 14.51 -16.24
CA GLU A 224 10.26 15.87 -15.92
C GLU A 224 9.08 16.71 -15.43
N GLU A 225 7.96 16.63 -16.13
CA GLU A 225 6.73 17.30 -15.72
C GLU A 225 6.25 16.79 -14.36
N PHE A 226 6.21 15.47 -14.15
CA PHE A 226 5.84 14.91 -12.84
C PHE A 226 6.76 15.38 -11.72
N ASN A 227 8.07 15.38 -11.95
CA ASN A 227 9.05 15.82 -10.96
C ASN A 227 8.88 17.31 -10.63
N ASN A 228 8.45 18.12 -11.60
CA ASN A 228 8.25 19.56 -11.42
C ASN A 228 6.89 19.91 -10.80
N THR A 229 5.82 19.14 -11.08
CA THR A 229 4.44 19.53 -10.72
C THR A 229 3.70 18.50 -9.86
N GLY A 230 4.13 17.24 -9.81
CA GLY A 230 3.43 16.16 -9.11
C GLY A 230 3.17 16.43 -7.64
N GLU A 231 4.18 16.96 -6.93
CA GLU A 231 4.04 17.35 -5.53
C GLU A 231 3.07 18.52 -5.34
N LYS A 232 3.08 19.49 -6.27
CA LYS A 232 2.12 20.60 -6.25
C LYS A 232 0.69 20.11 -6.45
N ILE A 233 0.48 19.19 -7.41
CA ILE A 233 -0.83 18.56 -7.64
C ILE A 233 -1.28 17.82 -6.38
N ALA A 234 -0.41 16.98 -5.79
CA ALA A 234 -0.73 16.24 -4.57
C ALA A 234 -1.15 17.17 -3.42
N ARG A 235 -0.42 18.27 -3.20
CA ARG A 235 -0.76 19.28 -2.18
C ARG A 235 -2.12 19.93 -2.45
N THR A 236 -2.39 20.33 -3.68
CA THR A 236 -3.70 20.91 -4.04
C THR A 236 -4.83 19.92 -3.77
N VAL A 237 -4.65 18.65 -4.17
CA VAL A 237 -5.65 17.60 -3.91
C VAL A 237 -5.86 17.39 -2.41
N VAL A 238 -4.80 17.34 -1.60
CA VAL A 238 -4.91 17.21 -0.14
C VAL A 238 -5.61 18.41 0.50
N LEU A 239 -5.35 19.63 0.02
CA LEU A 239 -6.05 20.82 0.51
C LEU A 239 -7.55 20.78 0.18
N ASP A 240 -7.90 20.33 -1.02
CA ASP A 240 -9.31 20.20 -1.41
C ASP A 240 -10.01 19.03 -0.71
N MET A 241 -9.26 17.99 -0.34
CA MET A 241 -9.72 16.90 0.52
C MET A 241 -10.07 17.44 1.92
N GLN A 242 -9.19 18.24 2.52
CA GLN A 242 -9.44 18.83 3.83
C GLN A 242 -10.68 19.72 3.82
N LYS A 243 -10.83 20.59 2.80
CA LYS A 243 -12.04 21.41 2.65
C LYS A 243 -13.32 20.57 2.55
N ARG A 244 -13.26 19.40 1.92
CA ARG A 244 -14.41 18.49 1.80
C ARG A 244 -14.77 17.84 3.12
N GLN A 245 -13.76 17.42 3.89
CA GLN A 245 -13.94 16.88 5.25
C GLN A 245 -14.51 17.94 6.19
N ASP A 246 -13.98 19.17 6.15
CA ASP A 246 -14.47 20.28 6.97
C ASP A 246 -15.93 20.65 6.61
N LEU A 247 -16.26 20.62 5.31
CA LEU A 247 -17.63 20.85 4.85
C LEU A 247 -18.58 19.76 5.35
N TYR A 248 -18.17 18.49 5.21
CA TYR A 248 -18.92 17.34 5.70
C TYR A 248 -19.23 17.47 7.19
N ASP A 249 -18.20 17.68 8.00
CA ASP A 249 -18.32 17.88 9.44
C ASP A 249 -19.27 19.05 9.73
N SER A 250 -19.08 20.21 9.10
CA SER A 250 -19.89 21.41 9.36
C SER A 250 -21.37 21.21 9.05
N GLU A 251 -21.71 20.45 8.01
CA GLU A 251 -23.09 20.19 7.63
C GLU A 251 -23.75 19.17 8.55
N VAL A 252 -23.04 18.10 8.92
CA VAL A 252 -23.58 17.01 9.77
C VAL A 252 -23.64 17.42 11.24
N TYR A 253 -22.69 18.21 11.73
CA TYR A 253 -22.77 18.74 13.09
C TYR A 253 -23.98 19.67 13.27
N VAL A 254 -24.33 20.44 12.24
CA VAL A 254 -25.53 21.30 12.26
C VAL A 254 -26.81 20.47 12.08
N ASP A 255 -26.78 19.47 11.21
CA ASP A 255 -27.93 18.63 10.90
C ASP A 255 -27.50 17.17 10.70
N PRO A 256 -27.56 16.34 11.77
CA PRO A 256 -27.14 14.95 11.72
C PRO A 256 -27.89 14.10 10.68
N SER A 257 -29.10 14.52 10.26
CA SER A 257 -29.86 13.80 9.23
C SER A 257 -29.18 13.79 7.87
N LYS A 258 -28.25 14.73 7.62
CA LYS A 258 -27.48 14.82 6.37
C LYS A 258 -26.46 13.71 6.18
N GLN A 259 -26.08 12.98 7.24
CA GLN A 259 -25.08 11.91 7.14
C GLN A 259 -25.46 10.86 6.09
N GLY A 260 -26.74 10.46 6.02
CA GLY A 260 -27.23 9.52 5.01
C GLY A 260 -27.00 9.99 3.57
N ALA A 261 -27.29 11.28 3.29
CA ALA A 261 -27.05 11.87 1.97
C ALA A 261 -25.55 11.93 1.63
N TRP A 262 -24.69 12.15 2.64
CA TRP A 262 -23.24 12.14 2.46
C TRP A 262 -22.69 10.74 2.21
N ILE A 263 -23.25 9.71 2.84
CA ILE A 263 -22.93 8.31 2.55
C ILE A 263 -23.23 8.02 1.07
N GLU A 264 -24.47 8.30 0.62
CA GLU A 264 -24.87 8.07 -0.77
C GLU A 264 -23.97 8.82 -1.76
N LYS A 265 -23.73 10.11 -1.51
CA LYS A 265 -22.88 10.96 -2.34
C LYS A 265 -21.45 10.41 -2.44
N THR A 266 -20.88 9.97 -1.33
CA THR A 266 -19.53 9.41 -1.28
C THR A 266 -19.44 8.10 -2.07
N GLN A 267 -20.45 7.24 -1.97
CA GLN A 267 -20.50 6.00 -2.76
C GLN A 267 -20.65 6.27 -4.26
N ILE A 268 -21.46 7.25 -4.66
CA ILE A 268 -21.57 7.68 -6.07
C ILE A 268 -20.21 8.18 -6.56
N GLU A 269 -19.55 9.09 -5.83
CA GLU A 269 -18.25 9.64 -6.23
C GLU A 269 -17.16 8.55 -6.34
N LEU A 270 -17.15 7.56 -5.44
CA LEU A 270 -16.27 6.40 -5.54
C LEU A 270 -16.54 5.60 -6.82
N GLN A 271 -17.80 5.36 -7.16
CA GLN A 271 -18.22 4.63 -8.36
C GLN A 271 -17.88 5.40 -9.65
N GLU A 272 -18.08 6.71 -9.68
CA GLU A 272 -17.68 7.58 -10.81
C GLU A 272 -16.17 7.54 -11.06
N LEU A 273 -15.39 7.31 -10.00
CA LEU A 273 -13.93 7.20 -10.05
C LEU A 273 -13.44 5.75 -10.13
N GLN A 274 -14.30 4.79 -10.44
CA GLN A 274 -13.96 3.36 -10.41
C GLN A 274 -12.81 2.99 -11.37
N GLU A 275 -12.67 3.70 -12.50
CA GLU A 275 -11.54 3.54 -13.42
C GLU A 275 -10.18 3.76 -12.72
N PHE A 276 -10.14 4.62 -11.70
CA PHE A 276 -8.93 4.98 -10.96
C PHE A 276 -8.76 4.18 -9.66
N ALA A 277 -9.67 3.25 -9.34
CA ALA A 277 -9.60 2.42 -8.13
C ALA A 277 -8.30 1.60 -7.97
N PRO A 278 -7.64 1.09 -9.04
CA PRO A 278 -6.35 0.43 -8.93
C PRO A 278 -5.24 1.33 -8.38
N LYS A 279 -5.43 2.66 -8.43
CA LYS A 279 -4.50 3.68 -7.94
C LYS A 279 -3.05 3.47 -8.42
N GLN A 280 -2.93 2.98 -9.66
CA GLN A 280 -1.65 2.71 -10.30
C GLN A 280 -1.69 3.17 -11.76
N LEU A 281 -0.71 3.98 -12.15
CA LEU A 281 -0.57 4.48 -13.51
C LEU A 281 0.80 4.15 -14.07
N ARG A 282 0.83 3.72 -15.33
CA ARG A 282 2.07 3.63 -16.10
C ARG A 282 2.11 4.77 -17.12
N ILE A 283 2.95 5.75 -16.86
CA ILE A 283 3.17 6.91 -17.72
C ILE A 283 4.31 6.54 -18.67
N ARG A 284 4.02 6.45 -19.97
CA ARG A 284 5.01 6.19 -21.03
C ARG A 284 5.50 7.50 -21.65
N PHE A 285 6.76 7.55 -22.04
CA PHE A 285 7.34 8.70 -22.73
C PHE A 285 7.43 8.44 -24.24
N LYS A 286 7.12 9.45 -25.04
CA LYS A 286 7.61 9.47 -26.42
C LYS A 286 9.10 9.81 -26.35
N THR A 287 9.97 8.89 -26.76
CA THR A 287 11.34 9.27 -27.12
C THR A 287 11.24 10.33 -28.20
N LYS A 288 11.79 11.53 -27.95
CA LYS A 288 12.10 12.46 -29.04
C LYS A 288 13.02 11.67 -29.99
N LYS A 289 12.51 11.39 -31.19
CA LYS A 289 13.34 10.94 -32.31
C LYS A 289 14.29 12.06 -32.70
#